data_AF-A0A7W4BQD6-F1
#
_entry.id   AF-A0A7W4BQD6-F1
#
_cell.length_a   1.000
_cell.length_b   1.000
_cell.length_c   1.000
_cell.angle_alpha   90.00
_cell.angle_beta   90.00
_cell.angle_gamma   90.00
#
_symmetry.space_group_name_H-M   'P 1'
#
loop_
_entity.id
_entity.type
_entity.pdbx_description
1 polymer ?
#
loop_
_entity_poly.entity_id
_entity_poly.type
_entity_poly.pdbx_seq_one_letter_code
_entity_poly.pdbx_strand_id
1 'polypeptide(L)'
;MNERKLSYIYSFKCKDDLEHFEKLPETMQADIEKYIVKVITDSFVKPADEDYVTARFLAQKGMYRAFFWAASQALEKYLKAFLLMRGIAVNEKRFRGHPIVALHQEACSVDKQLSSVKTKPNEAVKIHSAVSESVDIFSVSDFISNIEAYGHPDNRYNSFGVNFNSGYLFALDSYVFGLRQLIGVPSIQESLRKMDQSLIEAFYEYNPWFESTNIDFVEIPNENFIISTSMAVTTLDFLIGTHAPHGSRFVLQWLGKKMKLPTKVSQHLKKA
;
A
#
# COMPACT_ATOMS: atom_id res chain seq x y z
N MET A 1 -32.27 9.59 11.96
CA MET A 1 -30.90 9.19 11.60
C MET A 1 -31.03 7.87 10.85
N ASN A 2 -30.98 7.87 9.52
CA ASN A 2 -31.14 6.64 8.74
C ASN A 2 -29.90 5.77 8.99
N GLU A 3 -30.06 4.68 9.75
CA GLU A 3 -29.07 3.62 9.83
C GLU A 3 -28.91 3.01 8.44
N ARG A 4 -27.96 3.52 7.66
CA ARG A 4 -27.52 2.83 6.44
C ARG A 4 -26.87 1.53 6.89
N LYS A 5 -27.52 0.40 6.59
CA LYS A 5 -26.95 -0.94 6.80
C LYS A 5 -25.64 -1.02 6.00
N LEU A 6 -24.51 -0.97 6.69
CA LEU A 6 -23.22 -1.32 6.11
C LEU A 6 -23.24 -2.84 5.87
N SER A 7 -23.41 -3.25 4.62
CA SER A 7 -23.31 -4.66 4.25
C SER A 7 -21.83 -5.00 4.06
N TYR A 8 -21.24 -5.62 5.08
CA TYR A 8 -19.93 -6.24 4.95
C TYR A 8 -20.11 -7.66 4.42
N ILE A 9 -19.17 -8.11 3.58
CA ILE A 9 -19.09 -9.50 3.14
C ILE A 9 -17.91 -10.15 3.88
N TYR A 10 -18.16 -11.27 4.54
CA TYR A 10 -17.12 -12.07 5.19
C TYR A 10 -17.44 -13.56 5.07
N SER A 11 -16.44 -14.41 5.30
CA SER A 11 -16.56 -15.87 5.20
C SER A 11 -15.91 -16.62 6.35
N PHE A 12 -15.33 -15.91 7.33
CA PHE A 12 -14.88 -16.54 8.57
C PHE A 12 -16.05 -17.20 9.30
N LYS A 13 -15.76 -18.23 10.10
CA LYS A 13 -16.76 -18.98 10.86
C LYS A 13 -16.34 -19.03 12.32
N CYS A 14 -17.01 -18.26 13.17
CA CYS A 14 -16.72 -18.20 14.60
C CYS A 14 -16.72 -19.56 15.29
N LYS A 15 -17.60 -20.47 14.85
CA LYS A 15 -17.71 -21.83 15.40
C LYS A 15 -16.46 -22.71 15.23
N ASP A 16 -15.61 -22.38 14.25
CA ASP A 16 -14.40 -23.15 14.00
C ASP A 16 -13.34 -22.86 15.08
N ASP A 17 -13.41 -21.68 15.72
CA ASP A 17 -12.42 -21.19 16.69
C ASP A 17 -12.98 -20.98 18.11
N LEU A 18 -14.30 -20.82 18.27
CA LEU A 18 -14.96 -20.51 19.54
C LEU A 18 -15.77 -21.71 20.06
N GLU A 19 -15.36 -22.24 21.22
CA GLU A 19 -16.06 -23.34 21.88
C GLU A 19 -17.52 -22.98 22.18
N HIS A 20 -18.43 -23.90 21.85
CA HIS A 20 -19.87 -23.77 22.11
C HIS A 20 -20.56 -22.57 21.45
N PHE A 21 -19.94 -21.92 20.45
CA PHE A 21 -20.53 -20.78 19.74
C PHE A 21 -21.94 -21.06 19.21
N GLU A 22 -22.16 -22.22 18.58
CA GLU A 22 -23.46 -22.63 18.04
C GLU A 22 -24.55 -22.84 19.12
N LYS A 23 -24.17 -22.95 20.40
CA LYS A 23 -25.13 -23.06 21.52
C LYS A 23 -25.62 -21.69 22.02
N LEU A 24 -24.98 -20.60 21.61
CA LEU A 24 -25.41 -19.25 21.97
C LEU A 24 -26.70 -18.88 21.23
N PRO A 25 -27.55 -17.99 21.78
CA PRO A 25 -28.66 -17.42 21.04
C PRO A 25 -28.19 -16.80 19.71
N GLU A 26 -28.97 -16.97 18.63
CA GLU A 26 -28.61 -16.45 17.30
C GLU A 26 -28.31 -14.94 17.30
N THR A 27 -29.03 -14.17 18.12
CA THR A 27 -28.77 -12.73 18.29
C THR A 27 -27.38 -12.44 18.85
N MET A 28 -26.91 -13.24 19.81
CA MET A 28 -25.56 -13.12 20.36
C MET A 28 -24.50 -13.56 19.35
N GLN A 29 -24.75 -14.62 18.58
CA GLN A 29 -23.85 -15.06 17.51
C GLN A 29 -23.65 -13.93 16.48
N ALA A 30 -24.76 -13.33 16.02
CA ALA A 30 -24.74 -12.22 15.08
C ALA A 30 -24.03 -10.98 15.64
N ASP A 31 -24.23 -10.65 16.92
CA ASP A 31 -23.53 -9.54 17.57
C ASP A 31 -22.02 -9.78 17.65
N ILE A 32 -21.58 -10.99 17.99
CA ILE A 32 -20.15 -11.36 18.02
C ILE A 32 -19.52 -11.16 16.64
N GLU A 33 -20.14 -11.72 15.59
CA GLU A 33 -19.64 -11.59 14.22
C GLU A 33 -19.59 -10.12 13.78
N LYS A 34 -20.64 -9.34 14.08
CA LYS A 34 -20.69 -7.90 13.82
C LYS A 34 -19.55 -7.16 14.50
N TYR A 35 -19.24 -7.45 15.76
CA TYR A 35 -18.14 -6.80 16.47
C TYR A 35 -16.77 -7.23 15.95
N ILE A 36 -16.59 -8.48 15.53
CA ILE A 36 -15.36 -8.95 14.86
C ILE A 36 -15.14 -8.15 13.56
N VAL A 37 -16.14 -8.09 12.69
CA VAL A 37 -16.08 -7.31 11.43
C VAL A 37 -15.79 -5.83 11.72
N LYS A 38 -16.43 -5.27 12.75
CA LYS A 38 -16.21 -3.88 13.16
C LYS A 38 -14.77 -3.64 13.59
N VAL A 39 -14.19 -4.51 14.41
CA VAL A 39 -12.79 -4.40 14.84
C VAL A 39 -11.85 -4.51 13.64
N ILE A 40 -12.05 -5.49 12.74
CA ILE A 40 -11.24 -5.63 11.52
C ILE A 40 -11.30 -4.33 10.69
N THR A 41 -12.50 -3.77 10.52
CA THR A 41 -12.70 -2.55 9.73
C THR A 41 -12.06 -1.33 10.38
N ASP A 42 -12.28 -1.14 11.69
CA ASP A 42 -11.78 0.02 12.44
C ASP A 42 -10.24 -0.04 12.64
N SER A 43 -9.65 -1.24 12.72
CA SER A 43 -8.20 -1.43 12.89
C SER A 43 -7.42 -1.47 11.58
N PHE A 44 -8.00 -1.94 10.49
CA PHE A 44 -7.28 -2.17 9.24
C PHE A 44 -7.85 -1.39 8.07
N VAL A 45 -9.14 -1.48 7.79
CA VAL A 45 -9.73 -0.88 6.57
C VAL A 45 -9.69 0.65 6.63
N LYS A 46 -10.17 1.27 7.72
CA LYS A 46 -10.19 2.72 7.84
C LYS A 46 -8.79 3.34 7.86
N PRO A 47 -7.82 2.82 8.65
CA PRO A 47 -6.46 3.35 8.57
C PRO A 47 -5.81 3.08 7.20
N ALA A 48 -6.13 1.97 6.52
CA ALA A 48 -5.65 1.74 5.15
C ALA A 48 -6.22 2.74 4.14
N ASP A 49 -7.47 3.18 4.31
CA ASP A 49 -8.06 4.27 3.52
C ASP A 49 -7.27 5.57 3.70
N GLU A 50 -6.97 5.92 4.95
CA GLU A 50 -6.17 7.11 5.29
C GLU A 50 -4.75 7.03 4.70
N ASP A 51 -4.08 5.88 4.84
CA ASP A 51 -2.74 5.66 4.29
C ASP A 51 -2.74 5.71 2.76
N TYR A 52 -3.77 5.17 2.10
CA TYR A 52 -3.90 5.21 0.64
C TYR A 52 -4.09 6.63 0.12
N VAL A 53 -5.01 7.41 0.71
CA VAL A 53 -5.21 8.82 0.35
C VAL A 53 -3.92 9.61 0.58
N THR A 54 -3.25 9.38 1.70
CA THR A 54 -1.97 10.00 2.02
C THR A 54 -0.91 9.64 0.98
N ALA A 55 -0.82 8.36 0.57
CA ALA A 55 0.11 7.94 -0.47
C ALA A 55 -0.14 8.71 -1.77
N ARG A 56 -1.39 8.75 -2.26
CA ARG A 56 -1.75 9.52 -3.46
C ARG A 56 -1.30 10.97 -3.38
N PHE A 57 -1.65 11.65 -2.28
CA PHE A 57 -1.27 13.03 -2.05
C PHE A 57 0.26 13.23 -2.08
N LEU A 58 1.01 12.35 -1.42
CA LEU A 58 2.47 12.41 -1.39
C LEU A 58 3.10 12.19 -2.77
N ALA A 59 2.53 11.28 -3.59
CA ALA A 59 2.98 11.09 -4.97
C ALA A 59 2.75 12.35 -5.82
N GLN A 60 1.56 12.94 -5.74
CA GLN A 60 1.21 14.17 -6.45
C GLN A 60 2.07 15.38 -6.03
N LYS A 61 2.53 15.42 -4.77
CA LYS A 61 3.40 16.48 -4.24
C LYS A 61 4.90 16.19 -4.35
N GLY A 62 5.31 15.14 -5.06
CA GLY A 62 6.72 14.84 -5.30
C GLY A 62 7.45 14.23 -4.09
N MET A 63 6.73 13.80 -3.05
CA MET A 63 7.28 13.23 -1.83
C MET A 63 7.41 11.70 -1.92
N TYR A 64 8.13 11.21 -2.94
CA TYR A 64 8.06 9.82 -3.38
C TYR A 64 8.50 8.77 -2.34
N ARG A 65 9.50 9.08 -1.49
CA ARG A 65 9.90 8.17 -0.41
C ARG A 65 8.78 7.99 0.62
N ALA A 66 8.09 9.08 0.96
CA ALA A 66 6.96 9.04 1.87
C ALA A 66 5.75 8.35 1.22
N PHE A 67 5.57 8.51 -0.10
CA PHE A 67 4.59 7.73 -0.86
C PHE A 67 4.81 6.23 -0.69
N PHE A 68 6.02 5.71 -0.91
CA PHE A 68 6.28 4.27 -0.79
C PHE A 68 6.01 3.75 0.62
N TRP A 69 6.35 4.53 1.65
CA TRP A 69 5.99 4.21 3.03
C TRP A 69 4.47 4.14 3.22
N ALA A 70 3.73 5.20 2.86
CA ALA A 70 2.27 5.22 3.02
C ALA A 70 1.57 4.12 2.21
N ALA A 71 2.01 3.88 0.97
CA ALA A 71 1.51 2.80 0.12
C ALA A 71 1.75 1.42 0.75
N SER A 72 2.95 1.19 1.32
CA SER A 72 3.26 -0.07 2.01
C SER A 72 2.33 -0.31 3.20
N GLN A 73 2.06 0.73 3.98
CA GLN A 73 1.16 0.70 5.13
C GLN A 73 -0.30 0.44 4.73
N ALA A 74 -0.76 1.04 3.63
CA ALA A 74 -2.09 0.81 3.09
C ALA A 74 -2.26 -0.65 2.63
N LEU A 75 -1.36 -1.14 1.78
CA LEU A 75 -1.43 -2.50 1.22
C LEU A 75 -1.36 -3.57 2.31
N GLU A 76 -0.47 -3.43 3.28
CA GLU A 76 -0.37 -4.36 4.40
C GLU A 76 -1.69 -4.47 5.17
N LYS A 77 -2.29 -3.32 5.54
CA LYS A 77 -3.54 -3.29 6.29
C LYS A 77 -4.70 -3.86 5.49
N TYR A 78 -4.80 -3.55 4.20
CA TYR A 78 -5.81 -4.14 3.34
C TYR A 78 -5.67 -5.66 3.21
N LEU A 79 -4.45 -6.17 2.99
CA LEU A 79 -4.20 -7.60 2.91
C LEU A 79 -4.51 -8.30 4.24
N LYS A 80 -4.19 -7.68 5.37
CA LYS A 80 -4.58 -8.19 6.70
C LYS A 80 -6.10 -8.23 6.86
N ALA A 81 -6.81 -7.17 6.47
CA ALA A 81 -8.27 -7.15 6.49
C ALA A 81 -8.87 -8.25 5.60
N PHE A 82 -8.33 -8.42 4.39
CA PHE A 82 -8.73 -9.44 3.43
C PHE A 82 -8.66 -10.86 4.01
N LEU A 83 -7.52 -11.18 4.63
CA LEU A 83 -7.26 -12.47 5.26
C LEU A 83 -8.15 -12.69 6.49
N LEU A 84 -8.28 -11.69 7.36
CA LEU A 84 -9.11 -11.77 8.56
C LEU A 84 -10.60 -11.94 8.24
N MET A 85 -11.13 -11.25 7.22
CA MET A 85 -12.52 -11.45 6.75
C MET A 85 -12.78 -12.87 6.22
N ARG A 86 -11.73 -13.66 5.99
CA ARG A 86 -11.77 -15.07 5.56
C ARG A 86 -11.34 -16.04 6.67
N GLY A 87 -11.16 -15.56 7.90
CA GLY A 87 -10.79 -16.39 9.06
C GLY A 87 -9.30 -16.75 9.11
N ILE A 88 -8.48 -16.10 8.29
CA ILE A 88 -7.05 -16.42 8.20
C ILE A 88 -6.28 -15.57 9.20
N ALA A 89 -5.62 -16.22 10.16
CA ALA A 89 -4.85 -15.55 11.19
C ALA A 89 -3.66 -14.77 10.60
N VAL A 90 -3.45 -13.53 11.07
CA VAL A 90 -2.35 -12.63 10.64
C VAL A 90 -1.41 -12.20 11.77
N ASN A 91 -1.33 -13.00 12.83
CA ASN A 91 -0.54 -12.69 14.02
C ASN A 91 1.00 -12.80 13.78
N GLU A 92 1.79 -12.28 14.73
CA GLU A 92 3.26 -12.22 14.62
C GLU A 92 3.94 -13.59 14.50
N LYS A 93 3.28 -14.67 14.96
CA LYS A 93 3.82 -16.03 14.79
C LYS A 93 3.86 -16.41 13.31
N ARG A 94 2.91 -15.90 12.52
CA ARG A 94 2.77 -16.20 11.09
C ARG A 94 3.42 -15.13 10.21
N PHE A 95 3.23 -13.86 10.53
CA PHE A 95 3.79 -12.73 9.77
C PHE A 95 4.59 -11.84 10.70
N ARG A 96 5.93 -11.90 10.60
CA ARG A 96 6.83 -11.03 11.36
C ARG A 96 7.06 -9.72 10.62
N GLY A 97 6.94 -8.60 11.33
CA GLY A 97 7.14 -7.26 10.77
C GLY A 97 6.05 -6.89 9.77
N HIS A 98 6.45 -6.37 8.60
CA HIS A 98 5.57 -5.83 7.57
C HIS A 98 5.74 -6.56 6.22
N PRO A 99 5.45 -7.88 6.10
CA PRO A 99 5.78 -8.67 4.92
C PRO A 99 4.63 -8.67 3.91
N ILE A 100 4.47 -7.58 3.16
CA ILE A 100 3.43 -7.42 2.12
C ILE A 100 3.50 -8.55 1.09
N VAL A 101 4.69 -8.96 0.65
CA VAL A 101 4.86 -10.06 -0.31
C VAL A 101 4.29 -11.36 0.24
N ALA A 102 4.60 -11.69 1.51
CA ALA A 102 4.10 -12.91 2.14
C ALA A 102 2.58 -12.86 2.38
N LEU A 103 2.06 -11.71 2.82
CA LEU A 103 0.62 -11.48 2.99
C LEU A 103 -0.11 -11.63 1.65
N HIS A 104 0.47 -11.11 0.57
CA HIS A 104 -0.09 -11.21 -0.77
C HIS A 104 -0.13 -12.66 -1.27
N GLN A 105 0.97 -13.40 -1.10
CA GLN A 105 1.05 -14.82 -1.47
C GLN A 105 0.00 -15.65 -0.73
N GLU A 106 -0.14 -15.42 0.58
CA GLU A 106 -1.18 -16.07 1.39
C GLU A 106 -2.57 -15.71 0.84
N ALA A 107 -2.84 -14.44 0.61
CA ALA A 107 -4.14 -13.97 0.15
C ALA A 107 -4.52 -14.55 -1.23
N CYS A 108 -3.56 -14.66 -2.15
CA CYS A 108 -3.73 -15.36 -3.44
C CYS A 108 -4.01 -16.86 -3.28
N SER A 109 -3.44 -17.51 -2.26
CA SER A 109 -3.66 -18.93 -1.98
C SER A 109 -5.07 -19.19 -1.42
N VAL A 110 -5.58 -18.25 -0.64
CA VAL A 110 -6.92 -18.31 -0.03
C VAL A 110 -7.99 -17.99 -1.07
N ASP A 111 -7.75 -17.03 -1.95
CA ASP A 111 -8.70 -16.61 -2.97
C ASP A 111 -7.97 -16.26 -4.28
N LYS A 112 -8.15 -17.13 -5.27
CA LYS A 112 -7.52 -16.99 -6.58
C LYS A 112 -7.93 -15.71 -7.32
N GLN A 113 -9.08 -15.10 -6.99
CA GLN A 113 -9.52 -13.85 -7.61
C GLN A 113 -8.56 -12.70 -7.31
N LEU A 114 -7.83 -12.73 -6.19
CA LEU A 114 -6.84 -11.69 -5.89
C LEU A 114 -5.74 -11.61 -6.95
N SER A 115 -5.38 -12.76 -7.55
CA SER A 115 -4.37 -12.82 -8.62
C SER A 115 -4.82 -12.12 -9.92
N SER A 116 -6.12 -11.82 -10.04
CA SER A 116 -6.70 -11.11 -11.20
C SER A 116 -6.80 -9.60 -11.01
N VAL A 117 -6.48 -9.10 -9.81
CA VAL A 117 -6.44 -7.65 -9.55
C VAL A 117 -5.36 -7.02 -10.44
N LYS A 118 -5.71 -5.90 -11.06
CA LYS A 118 -4.87 -5.21 -12.04
C LYS A 118 -3.98 -4.17 -11.36
N THR A 119 -2.87 -3.87 -12.00
CA THR A 119 -1.89 -2.81 -11.65
C THR A 119 -1.67 -1.85 -12.82
N LYS A 120 -2.68 -1.70 -13.69
CA LYS A 120 -2.61 -0.88 -14.89
C LYS A 120 -3.40 0.42 -14.71
N PRO A 121 -2.99 1.52 -15.37
CA PRO A 121 -3.82 2.73 -15.44
C PRO A 121 -5.23 2.42 -15.94
N ASN A 122 -6.20 3.17 -15.45
CA ASN A 122 -7.56 3.09 -15.94
C ASN A 122 -7.64 3.69 -17.36
N GLU A 123 -8.45 3.09 -18.24
CA GLU A 123 -8.61 3.51 -19.63
C GLU A 123 -9.16 4.94 -19.78
N ALA A 124 -9.87 5.46 -18.77
CA ALA A 124 -10.34 6.83 -18.75
C ALA A 124 -9.22 7.87 -18.56
N VAL A 125 -8.03 7.46 -18.06
CA VAL A 125 -6.86 8.35 -17.95
C VAL A 125 -6.19 8.46 -19.31
N LYS A 126 -6.40 9.58 -20.00
CA LYS A 126 -5.77 9.88 -21.28
C LYS A 126 -4.33 10.35 -21.04
N ILE A 127 -3.36 9.54 -21.45
CA ILE A 127 -1.93 9.86 -21.35
C ILE A 127 -1.43 10.28 -22.73
N HIS A 128 -0.88 11.48 -22.83
CA HIS A 128 -0.36 12.03 -24.08
C HIS A 128 0.70 11.08 -24.67
N SER A 129 0.57 10.77 -25.97
CA SER A 129 1.40 9.80 -26.68
C SER A 129 2.91 10.00 -26.47
N ALA A 130 3.38 11.25 -26.55
CA ALA A 130 4.80 11.61 -26.39
C ALA A 130 5.43 11.23 -25.04
N VAL A 131 4.64 10.94 -23.99
CA VAL A 131 5.17 10.49 -22.68
C VAL A 131 4.61 9.14 -22.23
N SER A 132 3.78 8.50 -23.06
CA SER A 132 3.12 7.24 -22.71
C SER A 132 4.11 6.12 -22.39
N GLU A 133 5.22 6.04 -23.13
CA GLU A 133 6.30 5.08 -22.91
C GLU A 133 7.10 5.33 -21.62
N SER A 134 7.01 6.54 -21.06
CA SER A 134 7.67 6.91 -19.80
C SER A 134 6.87 6.49 -18.57
N VAL A 135 5.66 5.94 -18.73
CA VAL A 135 4.83 5.45 -17.63
C VAL A 135 5.01 3.94 -17.51
N ASP A 136 5.64 3.52 -16.41
CA ASP A 136 5.92 2.10 -16.19
C ASP A 136 4.62 1.32 -15.96
N ILE A 137 4.55 0.12 -16.55
CA ILE A 137 3.49 -0.85 -16.30
C ILE A 137 4.08 -2.02 -15.53
N PHE A 138 3.58 -2.24 -14.31
CA PHE A 138 4.08 -3.28 -13.44
C PHE A 138 3.21 -4.53 -13.51
N SER A 139 3.85 -5.71 -13.42
CA SER A 139 3.13 -6.90 -12.98
C SER A 139 2.73 -6.75 -11.51
N VAL A 140 1.72 -7.49 -11.05
CA VAL A 140 1.32 -7.48 -9.63
C VAL A 140 2.48 -7.88 -8.72
N SER A 141 3.24 -8.91 -9.11
CA SER A 141 4.40 -9.39 -8.35
C SER A 141 5.47 -8.30 -8.22
N ASP A 142 5.81 -7.63 -9.32
CA ASP A 142 6.83 -6.57 -9.31
C ASP A 142 6.35 -5.36 -8.52
N PHE A 143 5.08 -4.97 -8.70
CA PHE A 143 4.48 -3.88 -7.95
C PHE A 143 4.55 -4.14 -6.44
N ILE A 144 4.05 -5.28 -5.97
CA ILE A 144 4.05 -5.63 -4.54
C ILE A 144 5.47 -5.69 -3.98
N SER A 145 6.40 -6.32 -4.71
CA SER A 145 7.81 -6.45 -4.28
C SER A 145 8.49 -5.08 -4.20
N ASN A 146 8.22 -4.19 -5.16
CA ASN A 146 8.78 -2.84 -5.18
C ASN A 146 8.21 -1.96 -4.05
N ILE A 147 6.90 -2.03 -3.77
CA ILE A 147 6.30 -1.29 -2.65
C ILE A 147 6.90 -1.76 -1.32
N GLU A 148 7.08 -3.07 -1.12
CA GLU A 148 7.73 -3.59 0.10
C GLU A 148 9.18 -3.10 0.22
N ALA A 149 9.95 -3.19 -0.87
CA ALA A 149 11.36 -2.81 -0.87
C ALA A 149 11.55 -1.31 -0.60
N TYR A 150 10.84 -0.45 -1.32
CA TYR A 150 10.97 1.00 -1.17
C TYR A 150 10.24 1.54 0.07
N GLY A 151 9.19 0.86 0.53
CA GLY A 151 8.45 1.18 1.75
C GLY A 151 9.09 0.67 3.04
N HIS A 152 10.28 0.05 2.96
CA HIS A 152 10.95 -0.50 4.14
C HIS A 152 11.25 0.58 5.20
N PRO A 153 11.11 0.29 6.52
CA PRO A 153 11.38 1.26 7.60
C PRO A 153 12.76 1.92 7.52
N ASP A 154 13.81 1.17 7.14
CA ASP A 154 15.16 1.71 6.99
C ASP A 154 15.23 2.84 5.95
N ASN A 155 14.38 2.81 4.93
CA ASN A 155 14.36 3.85 3.90
C ASN A 155 13.84 5.18 4.46
N ARG A 156 13.07 5.18 5.55
CA ARG A 156 12.68 6.42 6.26
C ARG A 156 13.89 7.24 6.74
N TYR A 157 15.03 6.58 6.94
CA TYR A 157 16.29 7.20 7.34
C TYR A 157 17.25 7.42 6.17
N ASN A 158 16.75 7.38 4.93
CA ASN A 158 17.55 7.56 3.72
C ASN A 158 18.70 6.53 3.62
N SER A 159 18.42 5.30 4.06
CA SER A 159 19.39 4.21 4.07
C SER A 159 19.78 3.75 2.66
N PHE A 160 18.84 3.82 1.71
CA PHE A 160 19.05 3.48 0.32
C PHE A 160 18.11 4.26 -0.61
N GLY A 161 18.42 4.22 -1.90
CA GLY A 161 17.71 4.98 -2.92
C GLY A 161 16.26 4.55 -3.17
N VAL A 162 15.51 5.43 -3.86
CA VAL A 162 14.19 5.08 -4.42
C VAL A 162 14.15 5.43 -5.89
N ASN A 163 13.46 4.61 -6.68
CA ASN A 163 13.10 4.93 -8.05
C ASN A 163 11.57 5.03 -8.14
N PHE A 164 11.08 6.22 -8.42
CA PHE A 164 9.67 6.51 -8.60
C PHE A 164 9.36 6.76 -10.07
N ASN A 165 8.20 6.26 -10.47
CA ASN A 165 7.53 6.49 -11.73
C ASN A 165 6.03 6.69 -11.43
N SER A 166 5.34 7.62 -12.11
CA SER A 166 3.89 7.82 -11.96
C SER A 166 3.07 6.53 -12.14
N GLY A 167 3.59 5.54 -12.85
CA GLY A 167 3.03 4.19 -12.96
C GLY A 167 2.76 3.52 -11.61
N TYR A 168 3.56 3.80 -10.57
CA TYR A 168 3.31 3.26 -9.23
C TYR A 168 2.03 3.80 -8.60
N LEU A 169 1.69 5.07 -8.86
CA LEU A 169 0.43 5.66 -8.40
C LEU A 169 -0.75 4.96 -9.08
N PHE A 170 -0.70 4.82 -10.41
CA PHE A 170 -1.76 4.13 -11.17
C PHE A 170 -1.90 2.65 -10.80
N ALA A 171 -0.78 1.97 -10.54
CA ALA A 171 -0.77 0.60 -10.07
C ALA A 171 -1.38 0.49 -8.66
N LEU A 172 -1.07 1.43 -7.76
CA LEU A 172 -1.67 1.48 -6.43
C LEU A 172 -3.19 1.69 -6.50
N ASP A 173 -3.66 2.60 -7.34
CA ASP A 173 -5.09 2.92 -7.46
C ASP A 173 -5.92 1.73 -7.92
N SER A 174 -5.49 1.12 -9.02
CA SER A 174 -6.13 -0.06 -9.61
C SER A 174 -6.10 -1.24 -8.64
N TYR A 175 -4.97 -1.46 -7.98
CA TYR A 175 -4.81 -2.56 -7.05
C TYR A 175 -5.66 -2.38 -5.78
N VAL A 176 -5.62 -1.20 -5.16
CA VAL A 176 -6.42 -0.89 -3.96
C VAL A 176 -7.90 -0.96 -4.27
N PHE A 177 -8.35 -0.46 -5.42
CA PHE A 177 -9.74 -0.60 -5.86
C PHE A 177 -10.16 -2.06 -5.94
N GLY A 178 -9.42 -2.88 -6.70
CA GLY A 178 -9.74 -4.30 -6.87
C GLY A 178 -9.69 -5.07 -5.54
N LEU A 179 -8.68 -4.82 -4.72
CA LEU A 179 -8.56 -5.44 -3.39
C LEU A 179 -9.75 -5.07 -2.50
N ARG A 180 -10.15 -3.80 -2.43
CA ARG A 180 -11.34 -3.39 -1.65
C ARG A 180 -12.62 -4.09 -2.10
N GLN A 181 -12.83 -4.25 -3.41
CA GLN A 181 -13.98 -5.00 -3.93
C GLN A 181 -13.97 -6.46 -3.43
N LEU A 182 -12.80 -7.10 -3.44
CA LEU A 182 -12.65 -8.48 -2.98
C LEU A 182 -12.70 -8.64 -1.45
N ILE A 183 -12.40 -7.59 -0.68
CA ILE A 183 -12.64 -7.57 0.78
C ILE A 183 -14.16 -7.48 1.04
N GLY A 184 -14.92 -6.78 0.19
CA GLY A 184 -16.36 -6.59 0.38
C GLY A 184 -16.68 -5.56 1.47
N VAL A 185 -15.88 -4.49 1.53
CA VAL A 185 -16.06 -3.37 2.47
C VAL A 185 -16.91 -2.26 1.85
N PRO A 186 -17.52 -1.40 2.70
CA PRO A 186 -18.21 -0.21 2.24
C PRO A 186 -17.37 0.70 1.34
N SER A 187 -18.04 1.60 0.64
CA SER A 187 -17.43 2.65 -0.17
C SER A 187 -16.37 3.44 0.65
N ILE A 188 -15.23 3.72 0.03
CA ILE A 188 -14.11 4.46 0.65
C ILE A 188 -14.55 5.84 1.16
N GLN A 189 -15.53 6.45 0.49
CA GLN A 189 -16.11 7.73 0.86
C GLN A 189 -16.61 7.77 2.31
N GLU A 190 -16.99 6.62 2.89
CA GLU A 190 -17.37 6.52 4.30
C GLU A 190 -16.19 6.85 5.24
N SER A 191 -14.97 6.46 4.86
CA SER A 191 -13.73 6.78 5.59
C SER A 191 -13.29 8.23 5.36
N LEU A 192 -13.60 8.81 4.20
CA LEU A 192 -13.16 10.16 3.82
C LEU A 192 -14.01 11.29 4.44
N ARG A 193 -15.17 10.98 5.06
CA ARG A 193 -16.15 11.99 5.51
C ARG A 193 -15.62 13.09 6.43
N LYS A 194 -14.54 12.82 7.17
CA LYS A 194 -13.95 13.75 8.12
C LYS A 194 -12.65 14.38 7.60
N MET A 195 -12.22 14.02 6.39
CA MET A 195 -11.01 14.57 5.80
C MET A 195 -11.24 15.99 5.31
N ASP A 196 -10.16 16.77 5.28
CA ASP A 196 -10.17 18.09 4.68
C ASP A 196 -10.47 18.02 3.17
N GLN A 197 -11.17 19.03 2.67
CA GLN A 197 -11.62 19.10 1.29
C GLN A 197 -10.45 19.02 0.29
N SER A 198 -9.30 19.61 0.59
CA SER A 198 -8.12 19.57 -0.29
C SER A 198 -7.54 18.16 -0.45
N LEU A 199 -7.64 17.31 0.57
CA LEU A 199 -7.23 15.91 0.51
C LEU A 199 -8.23 15.07 -0.29
N ILE A 200 -9.53 15.38 -0.17
CA ILE A 200 -10.59 14.74 -0.94
C ILE A 200 -10.43 15.07 -2.44
N GLU A 201 -10.12 16.33 -2.78
CA GLU A 201 -9.85 16.74 -4.16
C GLU A 201 -8.63 16.02 -4.74
N ALA A 202 -7.52 15.99 -4.00
CA ALA A 202 -6.32 15.26 -4.39
C ALA A 202 -6.57 13.74 -4.57
N PHE A 203 -7.47 13.17 -3.76
CA PHE A 203 -7.88 11.77 -3.87
C PHE A 203 -8.59 11.47 -5.20
N TYR A 204 -9.51 12.33 -5.64
CA TYR A 204 -10.27 12.13 -6.87
C TYR A 204 -9.53 12.56 -8.14
N GLU A 205 -8.58 13.48 -8.01
CA GLU A 205 -7.75 13.97 -9.12
C GLU A 205 -7.06 12.83 -9.88
N TYR A 206 -7.48 12.60 -11.13
CA TYR A 206 -7.05 11.48 -11.98
C TYR A 206 -7.22 10.09 -11.35
N ASN A 207 -8.31 9.88 -10.58
CA ASN A 207 -8.65 8.60 -9.96
C ASN A 207 -10.04 8.06 -10.39
N PRO A 208 -10.20 7.67 -11.66
CA PRO A 208 -11.47 7.15 -12.16
C PRO A 208 -11.93 5.85 -11.49
N TRP A 209 -11.06 5.14 -10.75
CA TRP A 209 -11.47 3.94 -10.02
C TRP A 209 -12.45 4.25 -8.89
N PHE A 210 -12.31 5.40 -8.24
CA PHE A 210 -13.13 5.78 -7.10
C PHE A 210 -14.05 6.96 -7.39
N GLU A 211 -13.88 7.62 -8.53
CA GLU A 211 -14.77 8.66 -9.00
C GLU A 211 -16.12 8.07 -9.42
N SER A 212 -17.20 8.66 -8.89
CA SER A 212 -18.57 8.19 -9.13
C SER A 212 -19.28 8.95 -10.24
N THR A 213 -18.67 10.05 -10.69
CA THR A 213 -19.20 10.91 -11.74
C THR A 213 -18.50 10.63 -13.08
N ASN A 214 -19.25 10.70 -14.19
CA ASN A 214 -18.67 10.61 -15.55
C ASN A 214 -17.91 11.91 -15.86
N ILE A 215 -16.75 12.08 -15.25
CA ILE A 215 -15.82 13.17 -15.55
C ILE A 215 -15.02 12.76 -16.78
N ASP A 216 -15.00 13.63 -17.80
CA ASP A 216 -14.06 13.49 -18.91
C ASP A 216 -12.70 14.03 -18.45
N PHE A 217 -11.77 13.13 -18.14
CA PHE A 217 -10.43 13.52 -17.70
C PHE A 217 -9.67 14.20 -18.85
N VAL A 218 -9.10 15.37 -18.55
CA VAL A 218 -8.19 16.07 -19.45
C VAL A 218 -6.94 15.21 -19.66
N GLU A 219 -6.34 15.27 -20.84
CA GLU A 219 -5.12 14.52 -21.12
C GLU A 219 -3.96 14.96 -20.22
N ILE A 220 -3.19 14.01 -19.69
CA ILE A 220 -1.99 14.24 -18.88
C ILE A 220 -0.71 14.02 -19.72
N PRO A 221 0.37 14.79 -19.48
CA PRO A 221 0.56 15.73 -18.39
C PRO A 221 -0.12 17.08 -18.65
N ASN A 222 -0.56 17.74 -17.59
CA ASN A 222 -1.07 19.11 -17.60
C ASN A 222 -0.72 19.82 -16.28
N GLU A 223 -1.26 21.03 -16.07
CA GLU A 223 -0.99 21.86 -14.89
C GLU A 223 -1.36 21.18 -13.56
N ASN A 224 -2.33 20.29 -13.58
CA ASN A 224 -2.86 19.61 -12.39
C ASN A 224 -2.14 18.27 -12.14
N PHE A 225 -1.73 17.57 -13.21
CA PHE A 225 -1.03 16.28 -13.08
C PHE A 225 0.17 16.16 -14.02
N ILE A 226 1.34 15.98 -13.41
CA ILE A 226 2.61 15.85 -14.11
C ILE A 226 3.06 14.38 -14.07
N ILE A 227 3.42 13.82 -15.23
CA ILE A 227 4.11 12.52 -15.29
C ILE A 227 5.52 12.70 -14.74
N SER A 228 5.80 11.99 -13.65
CA SER A 228 7.02 12.17 -12.87
C SER A 228 7.84 10.89 -12.82
N THR A 229 9.13 11.03 -13.08
CA THR A 229 10.15 10.03 -12.81
C THR A 229 11.18 10.62 -11.88
N SER A 230 11.62 9.85 -10.88
CA SER A 230 12.59 10.34 -9.90
C SER A 230 13.45 9.20 -9.39
N MET A 231 14.76 9.37 -9.51
CA MET A 231 15.74 8.49 -8.89
C MET A 231 16.47 9.26 -7.80
N ALA A 232 16.46 8.72 -6.58
CA ALA A 232 17.26 9.23 -5.48
C ALA A 232 18.33 8.19 -5.15
N VAL A 233 19.60 8.61 -5.13
CA VAL A 233 20.72 7.82 -4.59
C VAL A 233 21.15 8.48 -3.29
N THR A 234 21.32 7.69 -2.24
CA THR A 234 21.69 8.23 -0.92
C THR A 234 23.20 8.35 -0.81
N THR A 235 23.67 9.23 0.06
CA THR A 235 25.11 9.33 0.34
C THR A 235 25.68 8.00 0.83
N LEU A 236 24.92 7.24 1.63
CA LEU A 236 25.34 5.90 2.08
C LEU A 236 25.50 4.92 0.91
N ASP A 237 24.56 4.92 -0.05
CA ASP A 237 24.68 4.10 -1.27
C ASP A 237 25.86 4.55 -2.14
N PHE A 238 26.09 5.86 -2.26
CA PHE A 238 27.22 6.41 -3.02
C PHE A 238 28.57 6.00 -2.43
N LEU A 239 28.71 6.02 -1.10
CA LEU A 239 29.96 5.65 -0.40
C LEU A 239 30.34 4.18 -0.52
N ILE A 240 29.41 3.30 -0.89
CA ILE A 240 29.67 1.88 -1.16
C ILE A 240 29.67 1.54 -2.67
N GLY A 241 29.48 2.54 -3.52
CA GLY A 241 29.37 2.39 -4.97
C GLY A 241 30.73 2.31 -5.69
N THR A 242 30.68 2.03 -6.99
CA THR A 242 31.87 1.94 -7.86
C THR A 242 32.63 3.26 -7.99
N HIS A 243 31.93 4.38 -7.85
CA HIS A 243 32.49 5.75 -7.92
C HIS A 243 32.65 6.39 -6.54
N ALA A 244 32.74 5.58 -5.48
CA ALA A 244 32.90 6.09 -4.13
C ALA A 244 34.20 6.92 -4.00
N PRO A 245 34.18 8.06 -3.27
CA PRO A 245 35.36 8.89 -3.09
C PRO A 245 36.45 8.16 -2.30
N HIS A 246 37.70 8.59 -2.50
CA HIS A 246 38.82 8.10 -1.69
C HIS A 246 38.55 8.31 -0.20
N GLY A 247 38.83 7.29 0.62
CA GLY A 247 38.61 7.33 2.07
C GLY A 247 37.18 6.98 2.52
N SER A 248 36.25 6.64 1.61
CA SER A 248 34.87 6.22 1.97
C SER A 248 34.83 5.14 3.04
N ARG A 249 35.78 4.18 3.03
CA ARG A 249 35.89 3.14 4.06
C ARG A 249 36.07 3.71 5.48
N PHE A 250 36.89 4.75 5.66
CA PHE A 250 37.09 5.37 6.97
C PHE A 250 35.83 6.07 7.47
N VAL A 251 35.11 6.75 6.57
CA VAL A 251 33.81 7.36 6.87
C VAL A 251 32.82 6.30 7.36
N LEU A 252 32.68 5.21 6.60
CA LEU A 252 31.77 4.11 6.94
C LEU A 252 32.17 3.40 8.24
N GLN A 253 33.46 3.21 8.50
CA GLN A 253 33.94 2.64 9.78
C GLN A 253 33.64 3.55 10.97
N TRP A 254 33.84 4.86 10.84
CA TRP A 254 33.51 5.81 11.89
C TRP A 254 32.01 5.83 12.17
N LEU A 255 31.19 5.89 11.12
CA LEU A 255 29.73 5.83 11.24
C LEU A 255 29.27 4.51 11.86
N GLY A 256 29.85 3.37 11.47
CA GLY A 256 29.51 2.06 12.01
C GLY A 256 29.82 1.90 13.50
N LYS A 257 30.70 2.74 14.07
CA LYS A 257 30.94 2.80 15.52
C LYS A 257 29.94 3.70 16.27
N LYS A 258 29.18 4.53 15.55
CA LYS A 258 28.35 5.60 16.12
C LYS A 258 26.86 5.45 15.84
N MET A 259 26.48 4.72 14.79
CA MET A 259 25.10 4.46 14.42
C MET A 259 24.92 3.07 13.83
N LYS A 260 23.69 2.57 13.87
CA LYS A 260 23.31 1.35 13.14
C LYS A 260 23.37 1.64 11.64
N LEU A 261 24.25 0.93 10.93
CA LEU A 261 24.33 1.01 9.48
C LEU A 261 23.33 0.05 8.82
N PRO A 262 22.84 0.38 7.61
CA PRO A 262 22.04 -0.55 6.82
C PRO A 262 22.81 -1.84 6.52
N THR A 263 22.10 -2.97 6.46
CA THR A 263 22.71 -4.30 6.27
C THR A 263 23.66 -4.34 5.08
N LYS A 264 23.28 -3.74 3.93
CA LYS A 264 24.10 -3.65 2.72
C LYS A 264 25.44 -2.96 2.97
N VAL A 265 25.43 -1.85 3.71
CA VAL A 265 26.64 -1.08 4.06
C VAL A 265 27.52 -1.88 5.03
N SER A 266 26.92 -2.52 6.04
CA SER A 266 27.65 -3.38 6.97
C SER A 266 28.30 -4.58 6.27
N GLN A 267 27.63 -5.17 5.27
CA GLN A 267 28.19 -6.25 4.46
C GLN A 267 29.35 -5.78 3.58
N HIS A 268 29.24 -4.59 2.98
CA HIS A 268 30.33 -3.99 2.20
C HIS A 268 31.59 -3.81 3.06
N LEU A 269 31.44 -3.30 4.29
CA LEU A 269 32.55 -3.14 5.24
C LEU A 269 33.24 -4.47 5.63
N LYS A 270 32.51 -5.59 5.62
CA LYS A 270 33.06 -6.93 5.92
C LYS A 270 33.79 -7.57 4.75
N LYS A 271 33.43 -7.21 3.51
CA LYS A 271 33.98 -7.80 2.27
C LYS A 271 35.26 -7.12 1.79
N ALA A 272 35.49 -5.87 2.21
CA ALA A 272 36.70 -5.10 1.93
C ALA A 272 37.65 -5.12 3.12
#